data_AF-A0A2E7USV8-F1
#
_entry.id   AF-A0A2E7USV8-F1
#
_cell.length_a   1.000
_cell.length_b   1.000
_cell.length_c   1.000
_cell.angle_alpha   90.00
_cell.angle_beta   90.00
_cell.angle_gamma   90.00
#
_symmetry.space_group_name_H-M   'P 1'
#
loop_
_entity.id
_entity.type
_entity.pdbx_description
1 polymer ?
#
loop_
_entity_poly.entity_id
_entity_poly.type
_entity_poly.pdbx_seq_one_letter_code
_entity_poly.pdbx_strand_id
1 'polypeptide(L)'
;MKSKVCTLGLLLTSCGAPSEGSVVGGCANGLDDDGNGSLDCADASCVNAPVCAVEEEEPASTDTGLAAPPESAPPTDSGGSDTGDAAPQTAVDESCNANSMRVTLPEGQGSADFDAFVWTLDDDELVVAGLQTGGEDGCTAVTDIESQPGYLLEIDVVGTPAAGDVYAIVFDANDPLQAEVRFENLGTSIAEVSAGEGSLTIVGFDPEGALEISGFSTTLNGGSTILDGSFTACPCDRIPE
;
A
#
# COMPACT_ATOMS: atom_id res chain seq x y z
N MET A 1 -16.04 56.12 34.66
CA MET A 1 -15.06 56.51 33.62
C MET A 1 -13.67 56.05 34.05
N LYS A 2 -13.17 54.96 33.49
CA LYS A 2 -11.77 54.50 33.55
C LYS A 2 -11.50 53.81 32.21
N SER A 3 -11.17 54.63 31.20
CA SER A 3 -10.73 54.16 29.90
C SER A 3 -9.42 53.39 30.08
N LYS A 4 -9.42 52.10 29.74
CA LYS A 4 -8.18 51.37 29.49
C LYS A 4 -7.80 51.65 28.04
N VAL A 5 -6.71 52.39 27.89
CA VAL A 5 -6.01 52.64 26.63
C VAL A 5 -5.55 51.30 26.07
N CYS A 6 -5.98 50.99 24.84
CA CYS A 6 -5.45 49.86 24.09
C CYS A 6 -4.18 50.37 23.39
N THR A 7 -3.01 50.07 23.98
CA THR A 7 -1.73 50.34 23.34
C THR A 7 -1.57 49.36 22.18
N LEU A 8 -1.58 49.91 20.97
CA LEU A 8 -1.28 49.24 19.70
C LEU A 8 0.18 48.74 19.73
N GLY A 9 0.39 47.57 20.30
CA GLY A 9 1.63 46.81 20.21
C GLY A 9 1.62 46.00 18.91
N LEU A 10 2.39 46.46 17.94
CA LEU A 10 2.69 45.80 16.69
C LEU A 10 3.51 44.53 16.98
N LEU A 11 2.84 43.43 17.34
CA LEU A 11 3.42 42.10 17.35
C LEU A 11 3.04 41.44 16.02
N LEU A 12 4.00 41.41 15.10
CA LEU A 12 4.02 40.47 13.99
C LEU A 12 4.13 39.07 14.60
N THR A 13 2.99 38.46 14.93
CA THR A 13 2.91 37.02 15.12
C THR A 13 3.16 36.42 13.73
N SER A 14 4.41 36.05 13.45
CA SER A 14 4.68 35.09 12.39
C SER A 14 3.94 33.82 12.77
N CYS A 15 2.96 33.44 11.96
CA CYS A 15 2.43 32.09 12.01
C CYS A 15 3.58 31.19 11.53
N GLY A 16 4.35 30.62 12.45
CA GLY A 16 5.30 29.58 12.12
C GLY A 16 4.49 28.34 11.80
N ALA A 17 4.09 28.20 10.53
CA ALA A 17 3.53 26.96 10.04
C ALA A 17 4.55 25.84 10.23
N PRO A 18 4.11 24.60 10.54
CA PRO A 18 5.01 23.46 10.58
C PRO A 18 5.69 23.30 9.21
N SER A 19 6.97 22.92 9.20
CA SER A 19 7.69 22.65 7.95
C SER A 19 7.01 21.54 7.16
N GLU A 20 7.03 21.63 5.82
CA GLU A 20 6.30 20.71 4.93
C GLU A 20 6.57 19.23 5.21
N GLY A 21 7.83 18.84 5.42
CA GLY A 21 8.22 17.46 5.74
C GLY A 21 7.73 16.93 7.09
N SER A 22 7.08 17.76 7.90
CA SER A 22 6.38 17.35 9.14
C SER A 22 4.87 17.23 8.97
N VAL A 23 4.32 17.65 7.82
CA VAL A 23 2.92 17.51 7.48
C VAL A 23 2.74 16.19 6.72
N VAL A 24 1.87 15.31 7.22
CA VAL A 24 1.56 14.05 6.53
C VAL A 24 0.99 14.38 5.15
N GLY A 25 1.61 13.86 4.09
CA GLY A 25 1.25 14.17 2.71
C GLY A 25 1.69 15.56 2.21
N GLY A 26 2.36 16.37 3.04
CA GLY A 26 2.81 17.72 2.66
C GLY A 26 3.80 17.73 1.50
N CYS A 27 4.68 16.73 1.42
CA CYS A 27 5.69 16.65 0.37
C CYS A 27 5.19 16.17 -1.01
N ALA A 28 3.88 16.07 -1.21
CA ALA A 28 3.29 15.55 -2.46
C ALA A 28 1.93 16.19 -2.82
N ASN A 29 1.50 17.23 -2.10
CA ASN A 29 0.14 17.78 -2.23
C ASN A 29 0.05 18.96 -3.21
N GLY A 30 1.18 19.44 -3.76
CA GLY A 30 1.20 20.55 -4.71
C GLY A 30 1.08 21.94 -4.06
N LEU A 31 1.20 22.04 -2.73
CA LEU A 31 1.05 23.27 -1.95
C LEU A 31 2.36 23.67 -1.26
N ASP A 32 2.40 24.92 -0.81
CA ASP A 32 3.47 25.49 0.04
C ASP A 32 2.87 25.67 1.44
N ASP A 33 2.87 24.58 2.21
CA ASP A 33 2.26 24.42 3.53
C ASP A 33 2.96 25.25 4.61
N ASP A 34 4.26 25.52 4.45
CA ASP A 34 5.05 26.32 5.40
C ASP A 34 5.28 27.78 4.96
N GLY A 35 4.88 28.11 3.72
CA GLY A 35 4.88 29.45 3.16
C GLY A 35 6.27 29.96 2.78
N ASN A 36 7.25 29.07 2.57
CA ASN A 36 8.64 29.44 2.30
C ASN A 36 8.93 29.66 0.80
N GLY A 37 7.97 29.35 -0.08
CA GLY A 37 8.04 29.52 -1.52
C GLY A 37 8.58 28.33 -2.30
N SER A 38 8.89 27.22 -1.63
CA SER A 38 9.12 25.91 -2.23
C SER A 38 7.86 25.06 -2.15
N LEU A 39 7.71 24.13 -3.09
CA LEU A 39 6.60 23.17 -3.13
C LEU A 39 7.16 21.76 -3.06
N ASP A 40 6.59 20.90 -2.21
CA ASP A 40 6.79 19.45 -2.24
C ASP A 40 8.28 19.06 -2.27
N CYS A 41 8.71 18.25 -3.25
CA CYS A 41 10.09 17.83 -3.42
C CYS A 41 11.08 18.95 -3.79
N ALA A 42 10.60 20.15 -4.12
CA ALA A 42 11.45 21.34 -4.21
C ALA A 42 11.67 21.99 -2.83
N ASP A 43 10.97 21.54 -1.79
CA ASP A 43 11.15 21.95 -0.40
C ASP A 43 12.29 21.18 0.28
N ALA A 44 13.15 21.90 1.00
CA ALA A 44 14.32 21.32 1.65
C ALA A 44 13.97 20.43 2.85
N SER A 45 12.78 20.58 3.44
CA SER A 45 12.28 19.71 4.50
C SER A 45 11.76 18.38 3.96
N CYS A 46 11.47 18.30 2.66
CA CYS A 46 11.00 17.11 1.96
C CYS A 46 12.11 16.22 1.38
N VAL A 47 13.38 16.57 1.57
CA VAL A 47 14.54 15.80 1.03
C VAL A 47 14.64 14.34 1.51
N ASN A 48 14.01 14.01 2.64
CA ASN A 48 13.95 12.64 3.16
C ASN A 48 12.56 12.00 2.99
N ALA A 49 11.61 12.71 2.37
CA ALA A 49 10.30 12.15 2.11
C ALA A 49 10.44 11.06 1.03
N PRO A 50 9.84 9.86 1.22
CA PRO A 50 9.95 8.77 0.25
C PRO A 50 9.49 9.17 -1.16
N VAL A 51 8.47 10.02 -1.26
CA VAL A 51 7.95 10.57 -2.53
C VAL A 51 8.97 11.42 -3.31
N CYS A 52 9.99 11.93 -2.63
CA CYS A 52 11.03 12.78 -3.21
C CYS A 52 12.35 12.05 -3.46
N ALA A 53 12.43 10.76 -3.14
CA ALA A 53 13.55 9.93 -3.49
C ALA A 53 13.50 9.61 -4.99
N VAL A 54 13.98 10.55 -5.82
CA VAL A 54 14.30 10.25 -7.22
C VAL A 54 15.53 9.35 -7.22
N GLU A 55 15.33 8.09 -7.58
CA GLU A 55 16.44 7.19 -7.90
C GLU A 55 17.22 7.79 -9.08
N GLU A 56 18.45 8.23 -8.82
CA GLU A 56 19.37 8.66 -9.87
C GLU A 56 19.85 7.44 -10.68
N GLU A 57 18.98 6.86 -11.51
CA GLU A 57 19.39 5.97 -12.59
C GLU A 57 19.36 6.74 -13.90
N GLU A 58 20.49 7.34 -14.27
CA GLU A 58 20.90 7.61 -15.66
C GLU A 58 22.41 7.99 -15.61
N PRO A 59 23.26 7.66 -16.62
CA PRO A 59 22.86 7.86 -18.01
C PRO A 59 23.45 6.93 -19.10
N ALA A 60 22.68 6.89 -20.19
CA ALA A 60 23.11 6.88 -21.60
C ALA A 60 23.54 5.53 -22.21
N SER A 61 22.86 5.17 -23.30
CA SER A 61 23.55 4.57 -24.44
C SER A 61 22.92 4.94 -25.79
N THR A 62 23.84 5.24 -26.68
CA THR A 62 23.70 5.90 -27.97
C THR A 62 23.18 4.99 -29.08
N ASP A 63 22.37 5.60 -29.95
CA ASP A 63 22.29 5.36 -31.39
C ASP A 63 23.55 4.70 -31.99
N THR A 64 23.39 3.51 -32.59
CA THR A 64 24.13 3.11 -33.79
C THR A 64 23.35 2.07 -34.59
N GLY A 65 22.78 2.48 -35.72
CA GLY A 65 22.23 1.55 -36.71
C GLY A 65 23.31 0.72 -37.41
N LEU A 66 23.01 -0.56 -37.67
CA LEU A 66 23.66 -1.37 -38.72
C LEU A 66 22.75 -2.53 -39.18
N ALA A 67 22.28 -2.38 -40.42
CA ALA A 67 22.14 -3.39 -41.49
C ALA A 67 21.32 -4.69 -41.28
N ALA A 68 20.23 -4.79 -42.06
CA ALA A 68 19.71 -6.05 -42.62
C ALA A 68 20.75 -6.71 -43.57
N PRO A 69 20.67 -8.03 -43.85
CA PRO A 69 20.03 -8.50 -45.10
C PRO A 69 19.37 -9.92 -44.95
N PRO A 70 19.04 -10.70 -46.01
CA PRO A 70 17.65 -11.01 -46.38
C PRO A 70 17.24 -12.51 -46.34
N GLU A 71 15.92 -12.71 -46.29
CA GLU A 71 15.04 -13.78 -46.81
C GLU A 71 15.57 -15.23 -47.04
N SER A 72 14.94 -16.23 -46.42
CA SER A 72 13.99 -17.17 -47.12
C SER A 72 13.70 -18.50 -46.39
N ALA A 73 12.40 -18.84 -46.40
CA ALA A 73 11.73 -20.17 -46.40
C ALA A 73 11.25 -20.78 -45.05
N PRO A 74 10.18 -21.60 -45.07
CA PRO A 74 8.91 -21.56 -45.82
C PRO A 74 7.67 -21.53 -44.88
N PRO A 75 6.42 -21.38 -45.38
CA PRO A 75 5.24 -21.47 -44.52
C PRO A 75 4.83 -22.93 -44.33
N THR A 76 4.74 -23.39 -43.09
CA THR A 76 3.95 -24.58 -42.75
C THR A 76 2.59 -24.12 -42.26
N ASP A 77 1.65 -24.14 -43.20
CA ASP A 77 0.22 -24.19 -42.93
C ASP A 77 -0.09 -25.57 -42.31
N SER A 78 -0.58 -25.56 -41.08
CA SER A 78 -1.36 -26.66 -40.51
C SER A 78 -2.50 -26.02 -39.76
N GLY A 79 -3.58 -25.82 -40.50
CA GLY A 79 -4.83 -25.31 -39.96
C GLY A 79 -5.45 -26.20 -38.90
N GLY A 80 -6.25 -25.54 -38.06
CA GLY A 80 -7.50 -26.07 -37.57
C GLY A 80 -7.45 -26.75 -36.22
N SER A 81 -7.74 -25.98 -35.17
CA SER A 81 -8.87 -26.33 -34.32
C SER A 81 -9.44 -25.08 -33.66
N ASP A 82 -10.53 -24.58 -34.24
CA ASP A 82 -11.53 -23.84 -33.50
C ASP A 82 -12.01 -24.72 -32.34
N THR A 83 -11.54 -24.43 -31.14
CA THR A 83 -12.33 -24.60 -29.92
C THR A 83 -12.46 -23.21 -29.34
N GLY A 84 -13.69 -22.70 -29.37
CA GLY A 84 -14.01 -21.32 -29.09
C GLY A 84 -13.51 -20.84 -27.73
N ASP A 85 -13.19 -19.55 -27.70
CA ASP A 85 -13.68 -18.60 -26.70
C ASP A 85 -13.87 -19.20 -25.30
N ALA A 86 -12.76 -19.62 -24.72
CA ALA A 86 -12.54 -19.47 -23.30
C ALA A 86 -11.56 -18.32 -23.18
N ALA A 87 -12.02 -17.20 -22.62
CA ALA A 87 -11.15 -16.13 -22.15
C ALA A 87 -9.96 -16.75 -21.40
N PRO A 88 -8.75 -16.19 -21.50
CA PRO A 88 -7.67 -16.62 -20.63
C PRO A 88 -8.19 -16.47 -19.20
N GLN A 89 -8.39 -17.59 -18.50
CA GLN A 89 -8.56 -17.55 -17.06
C GLN A 89 -7.29 -16.90 -16.56
N THR A 90 -7.48 -15.71 -15.98
CA THR A 90 -6.48 -14.89 -15.31
C THR A 90 -5.52 -15.82 -14.58
N ALA A 91 -4.28 -15.86 -15.06
CA ALA A 91 -3.21 -16.46 -14.27
C ALA A 91 -3.13 -15.58 -13.02
N VAL A 92 -3.67 -16.06 -11.90
CA VAL A 92 -3.36 -15.54 -10.58
C VAL A 92 -1.84 -15.46 -10.52
N ASP A 93 -1.34 -14.24 -10.39
CA ASP A 93 0.09 -13.99 -10.42
C ASP A 93 0.71 -14.71 -9.21
N GLU A 94 1.58 -15.70 -9.45
CA GLU A 94 2.24 -16.46 -8.37
C GLU A 94 3.02 -15.55 -7.40
N SER A 95 3.31 -14.30 -7.77
CA SER A 95 3.97 -13.31 -6.92
C SER A 95 3.24 -13.03 -5.61
N CYS A 96 1.91 -13.10 -5.56
CA CYS A 96 1.17 -12.82 -4.33
C CYS A 96 1.18 -13.96 -3.29
N ASN A 97 1.58 -15.17 -3.69
CA ASN A 97 1.84 -16.31 -2.80
C ASN A 97 3.34 -16.48 -2.50
N ALA A 98 4.16 -15.54 -2.96
CA ALA A 98 5.61 -15.49 -2.76
C ALA A 98 6.01 -14.29 -1.90
N ASN A 99 5.13 -13.86 -0.98
CA ASN A 99 5.38 -12.78 -0.05
C ASN A 99 6.09 -13.28 1.22
N SER A 100 6.70 -12.34 1.94
CA SER A 100 7.09 -12.57 3.34
C SER A 100 6.97 -11.27 4.10
N MET A 101 5.86 -11.12 4.81
CA MET A 101 5.60 -9.95 5.65
C MET A 101 5.48 -10.41 7.10
N ARG A 102 6.17 -9.72 8.01
CA ARG A 102 6.24 -10.09 9.42
C ARG A 102 5.48 -9.10 10.29
N VAL A 103 4.60 -9.64 11.14
CA VAL A 103 4.06 -8.96 12.32
C VAL A 103 4.83 -9.44 13.55
N THR A 104 5.44 -8.51 14.28
CA THR A 104 6.11 -8.83 15.55
C THR A 104 5.08 -8.82 16.67
N LEU A 105 4.94 -9.95 17.38
CA LEU A 105 4.00 -10.08 18.48
C LEU A 105 4.56 -9.43 19.77
N PRO A 106 3.72 -9.20 20.79
CA PRO A 106 4.18 -8.66 22.07
C PRO A 106 5.33 -9.46 22.69
N GLU A 107 6.10 -8.80 23.57
CA GLU A 107 7.36 -9.34 24.10
C GLU A 107 7.21 -10.80 24.59
N GLY A 108 8.01 -11.69 24.00
CA GLY A 108 8.04 -13.11 24.34
C GLY A 108 7.06 -14.01 23.58
N GLN A 109 6.25 -13.46 22.67
CA GLN A 109 5.27 -14.24 21.87
C GLN A 109 5.75 -14.62 20.47
N GLY A 110 6.82 -13.99 19.96
CA GLY A 110 7.44 -14.32 18.68
C GLY A 110 6.95 -13.43 17.53
N SER A 111 6.65 -14.03 16.39
CA SER A 111 6.17 -13.33 15.18
C SER A 111 5.12 -14.15 14.45
N ALA A 112 4.26 -13.46 13.69
CA ALA A 112 3.47 -14.04 12.61
C ALA A 112 4.12 -13.67 11.28
N ASP A 113 4.31 -14.65 10.40
CA ASP A 113 4.92 -14.48 9.09
C ASP A 113 3.88 -14.86 8.03
N PHE A 114 3.45 -13.86 7.27
CA PHE A 114 2.45 -13.95 6.20
C PHE A 114 3.13 -14.22 4.87
N ASP A 115 2.63 -15.21 4.14
CA ASP A 115 3.19 -15.69 2.86
C ASP A 115 2.28 -15.46 1.65
N ALA A 116 0.99 -15.21 1.89
CA ALA A 116 0.03 -14.87 0.85
C ALA A 116 -0.76 -13.61 1.20
N PHE A 117 -1.00 -12.76 0.19
CA PHE A 117 -1.87 -11.60 0.30
C PHE A 117 -2.87 -11.58 -0.84
N VAL A 118 -4.12 -11.25 -0.52
CA VAL A 118 -5.21 -11.16 -1.47
C VAL A 118 -6.05 -9.93 -1.21
N TRP A 119 -6.76 -9.44 -2.22
CA TRP A 119 -7.64 -8.29 -2.09
C TRP A 119 -8.96 -8.49 -2.84
N THR A 120 -9.99 -7.78 -2.38
CA THR A 120 -11.27 -7.61 -3.07
C THR A 120 -11.74 -6.17 -2.93
N LEU A 121 -12.60 -5.72 -3.83
CA LEU A 121 -13.38 -4.50 -3.63
C LEU A 121 -14.79 -4.88 -3.19
N ASP A 122 -15.27 -4.29 -2.10
CA ASP A 122 -16.66 -4.38 -1.66
C ASP A 122 -17.23 -2.97 -1.50
N ASP A 123 -18.28 -2.63 -2.26
CA ASP A 123 -18.95 -1.32 -2.23
C ASP A 123 -18.00 -0.07 -2.17
N ASP A 124 -16.92 -0.07 -2.96
CA ASP A 124 -15.84 0.95 -3.04
C ASP A 124 -14.82 0.97 -1.88
N GLU A 125 -14.85 -0.04 -1.02
CA GLU A 125 -13.84 -0.32 0.01
C GLU A 125 -12.89 -1.42 -0.47
N LEU A 126 -11.59 -1.15 -0.38
CA LEU A 126 -10.58 -2.16 -0.69
C LEU A 126 -10.29 -2.95 0.58
N VAL A 127 -10.61 -4.24 0.57
CA VAL A 127 -10.31 -5.18 1.66
C VAL A 127 -9.13 -6.04 1.24
N VAL A 128 -8.10 -6.08 2.08
CA VAL A 128 -6.89 -6.91 1.87
C VAL A 128 -6.76 -7.92 2.99
N ALA A 129 -6.55 -9.19 2.66
CA ALA A 129 -6.28 -10.25 3.62
C ALA A 129 -4.85 -10.80 3.44
N GLY A 130 -4.09 -10.83 4.53
CA GLY A 130 -2.83 -11.54 4.69
C GLY A 130 -3.06 -12.89 5.37
N LEU A 131 -2.50 -13.95 4.79
CA LEU A 131 -2.67 -15.33 5.22
C LEU A 131 -1.32 -16.05 5.42
N GLN A 132 -1.34 -17.11 6.24
CA GLN A 132 -0.22 -18.01 6.48
C GLN A 132 -0.51 -19.38 5.86
N THR A 133 -0.49 -19.44 4.52
CA THR A 133 -1.00 -20.57 3.75
C THR A 133 -0.02 -21.72 3.64
N GLY A 134 1.26 -21.52 4.00
CA GLY A 134 2.28 -22.54 3.81
C GLY A 134 2.56 -22.82 2.33
N GLY A 135 2.32 -21.84 1.46
CA GLY A 135 2.50 -21.92 0.02
C GLY A 135 1.28 -22.42 -0.76
N GLU A 136 0.12 -22.58 -0.10
CA GLU A 136 -1.15 -22.73 -0.82
C GLU A 136 -1.57 -21.40 -1.46
N ASP A 137 -2.39 -21.49 -2.50
CA ASP A 137 -2.93 -20.31 -3.18
C ASP A 137 -3.81 -19.48 -2.24
N GLY A 138 -3.55 -18.19 -2.13
CA GLY A 138 -4.25 -17.26 -1.23
C GLY A 138 -5.75 -17.16 -1.51
N CYS A 139 -6.17 -17.09 -2.79
CA CYS A 139 -7.60 -17.03 -3.12
C CYS A 139 -8.33 -18.34 -2.79
N THR A 140 -7.62 -19.47 -2.78
CA THR A 140 -8.16 -20.74 -2.28
C THR A 140 -8.23 -20.73 -0.75
N ALA A 141 -7.14 -20.33 -0.07
CA ALA A 141 -7.05 -20.31 1.39
C ALA A 141 -8.08 -19.39 2.04
N VAL A 142 -8.34 -18.22 1.44
CA VAL A 142 -9.29 -17.22 1.96
C VAL A 142 -10.75 -17.70 1.94
N THR A 143 -11.07 -18.78 1.22
CA THR A 143 -12.45 -19.31 1.19
C THR A 143 -12.81 -20.16 2.42
N ASP A 144 -11.81 -20.56 3.22
CA ASP A 144 -11.96 -21.41 4.41
C ASP A 144 -11.05 -20.91 5.54
N ILE A 145 -11.18 -19.61 5.87
CA ILE A 145 -10.36 -18.91 6.87
C ILE A 145 -10.40 -19.60 8.25
N GLU A 146 -11.57 -20.07 8.68
CA GLU A 146 -11.72 -20.74 9.99
C GLU A 146 -10.89 -22.03 10.10
N SER A 147 -10.53 -22.64 8.97
CA SER A 147 -9.68 -23.83 8.91
C SER A 147 -8.20 -23.49 8.73
N GLN A 148 -7.84 -22.22 8.47
CA GLN A 148 -6.46 -21.79 8.30
C GLN A 148 -5.73 -21.74 9.66
N PRO A 149 -4.46 -22.18 9.71
CA PRO A 149 -3.65 -22.06 10.91
C PRO A 149 -3.12 -20.63 11.09
N GLY A 150 -2.81 -20.28 12.34
CA GLY A 150 -2.03 -19.07 12.63
C GLY A 150 -2.89 -17.82 12.75
N TYR A 151 -2.55 -16.80 11.98
CA TYR A 151 -3.10 -15.46 12.07
C TYR A 151 -3.71 -15.00 10.73
N LEU A 152 -4.73 -14.15 10.84
CA LEU A 152 -5.30 -13.36 9.76
C LEU A 152 -4.92 -11.90 9.98
N LEU A 153 -4.49 -11.22 8.92
CA LEU A 153 -4.30 -9.78 8.89
C LEU A 153 -5.28 -9.22 7.87
N GLU A 154 -6.16 -8.34 8.29
CA GLU A 154 -7.14 -7.67 7.42
C GLU A 154 -6.84 -6.17 7.41
N ILE A 155 -6.92 -5.57 6.23
CA ILE A 155 -6.70 -4.14 6.01
C ILE A 155 -7.86 -3.62 5.19
N ASP A 156 -8.60 -2.70 5.79
CA ASP A 156 -9.76 -2.06 5.21
C ASP A 156 -9.37 -0.65 4.78
N VAL A 157 -9.34 -0.41 3.48
CA VAL A 157 -8.86 0.82 2.86
C VAL A 157 -10.05 1.59 2.32
N VAL A 158 -10.29 2.79 2.87
CA VAL A 158 -11.46 3.58 2.54
C VAL A 158 -11.26 4.33 1.21
N GLY A 159 -12.16 4.07 0.26
CA GLY A 159 -12.17 4.66 -1.07
C GLY A 159 -11.27 3.94 -2.07
N THR A 160 -11.34 4.34 -3.33
CA THR A 160 -10.56 3.72 -4.40
C THR A 160 -9.10 4.17 -4.38
N PRO A 161 -8.13 3.24 -4.25
CA PRO A 161 -6.72 3.61 -4.18
C PRO A 161 -6.15 3.98 -5.56
N ALA A 162 -5.13 4.82 -5.54
CA ALA A 162 -4.27 5.13 -6.68
C ALA A 162 -2.80 4.94 -6.30
N ALA A 163 -1.97 4.65 -7.31
CA ALA A 163 -0.51 4.57 -7.11
C ALA A 163 0.03 5.92 -6.58
N GLY A 164 0.81 5.85 -5.51
CA GLY A 164 1.34 7.00 -4.78
C GLY A 164 0.50 7.43 -3.57
N ASP A 165 -0.71 6.89 -3.39
CA ASP A 165 -1.53 7.24 -2.24
C ASP A 165 -0.91 6.73 -0.93
N VAL A 166 -0.97 7.58 0.10
CA VAL A 166 -0.52 7.25 1.45
C VAL A 166 -1.72 7.25 2.36
N TYR A 167 -2.01 6.10 2.95
CA TYR A 167 -3.13 5.89 3.86
C TYR A 167 -2.66 6.00 5.31
N ALA A 168 -3.35 6.81 6.10
CA ALA A 168 -3.15 6.87 7.54
C ALA A 168 -3.87 5.68 8.20
N ILE A 169 -3.15 4.95 9.06
CA ILE A 169 -3.75 3.85 9.81
C ILE A 169 -4.45 4.40 11.04
N VAL A 170 -5.77 4.29 11.05
CA VAL A 170 -6.64 4.83 12.10
C VAL A 170 -7.52 3.74 12.70
N PHE A 171 -8.02 3.99 13.90
CA PHE A 171 -9.14 3.20 14.43
C PHE A 171 -10.43 3.68 13.76
N ASP A 172 -11.27 2.76 13.27
CA ASP A 172 -12.57 3.10 12.65
C ASP A 172 -12.39 4.07 11.46
N ALA A 173 -11.74 3.59 10.39
CA ALA A 173 -11.50 4.36 9.18
C ALA A 173 -12.82 4.67 8.47
N ASN A 174 -13.08 5.94 8.17
CA ASN A 174 -14.35 6.36 7.57
C ASN A 174 -14.19 7.48 6.52
N ASP A 175 -12.98 8.01 6.33
CA ASP A 175 -12.70 9.03 5.31
C ASP A 175 -11.69 8.50 4.28
N PRO A 176 -11.68 9.03 3.04
CA PRO A 176 -10.67 8.69 2.05
C PRO A 176 -9.25 8.87 2.59
N LEU A 177 -8.32 8.02 2.11
CA LEU A 177 -6.92 7.98 2.58
C LEU A 177 -6.76 7.55 4.05
N GLN A 178 -7.76 6.86 4.60
CA GLN A 178 -7.66 6.16 5.88
C GLN A 178 -7.75 4.64 5.68
N ALA A 179 -7.04 3.90 6.52
CA ALA A 179 -7.14 2.46 6.59
C ALA A 179 -7.33 1.98 8.03
N GLU A 180 -8.18 0.97 8.22
CA GLU A 180 -8.27 0.19 9.45
C GLU A 180 -7.46 -1.11 9.29
N VAL A 181 -6.82 -1.56 10.36
CA VAL A 181 -6.05 -2.82 10.36
C VAL A 181 -6.56 -3.70 11.48
N ARG A 182 -6.89 -4.95 11.16
CA ARG A 182 -7.34 -5.97 12.09
C ARG A 182 -6.38 -7.15 12.03
N PHE A 183 -6.02 -7.71 13.17
CA PHE A 183 -5.07 -8.82 13.25
C PHE A 183 -5.59 -9.85 14.24
N GLU A 184 -6.00 -11.01 13.73
CA GLU A 184 -6.66 -12.06 14.51
C GLU A 184 -5.82 -13.32 14.59
N ASN A 185 -5.70 -13.89 15.79
CA ASN A 185 -5.23 -15.26 15.97
C ASN A 185 -6.40 -16.23 15.78
N LEU A 186 -6.44 -16.92 14.64
CA LEU A 186 -7.52 -17.82 14.24
C LEU A 186 -7.68 -19.03 15.19
N GLY A 187 -6.61 -19.44 15.86
CA GLY A 187 -6.67 -20.54 16.83
C GLY A 187 -7.29 -20.17 18.19
N THR A 188 -7.40 -18.87 18.50
CA THR A 188 -7.92 -18.37 19.79
C THR A 188 -9.06 -17.37 19.66
N SER A 189 -9.34 -16.89 18.45
CA SER A 189 -10.25 -15.79 18.15
C SER A 189 -9.94 -14.52 18.95
N ILE A 190 -8.65 -14.27 19.20
CA ILE A 190 -8.16 -13.04 19.83
C ILE A 190 -7.73 -12.12 18.70
N ALA A 191 -8.36 -10.95 18.63
CA ALA A 191 -8.03 -9.93 17.64
C ALA A 191 -7.45 -8.66 18.29
N GLU A 192 -6.49 -8.06 17.60
CA GLU A 192 -6.00 -6.71 17.80
C GLU A 192 -6.50 -5.84 16.65
N VAL A 193 -6.65 -4.54 16.91
CA VAL A 193 -7.01 -3.55 15.88
C VAL A 193 -6.04 -2.38 15.91
N SER A 194 -6.01 -1.61 14.82
CA SER A 194 -5.25 -0.38 14.69
C SER A 194 -5.45 0.54 15.90
N ALA A 195 -4.35 1.12 16.40
CA ALA A 195 -4.37 2.03 17.55
C ALA A 195 -4.40 3.52 17.17
N GLY A 196 -4.50 3.85 15.87
CA GLY A 196 -4.44 5.23 15.39
C GLY A 196 -3.04 5.73 15.03
N GLU A 197 -2.07 4.83 14.87
CA GLU A 197 -0.69 5.18 14.54
C GLU A 197 -0.20 4.34 13.37
N GLY A 198 0.44 4.99 12.40
CA GLY A 198 1.04 4.32 11.27
C GLY A 198 0.54 4.78 9.91
N SER A 199 1.08 4.16 8.87
CA SER A 199 0.70 4.40 7.49
C SER A 199 1.01 3.20 6.61
N LEU A 200 0.42 3.17 5.43
CA LEU A 200 0.83 2.32 4.31
C LEU A 200 0.81 3.15 3.02
N THR A 201 1.63 2.76 2.04
CA THR A 201 1.68 3.41 0.72
C THR A 201 1.23 2.43 -0.35
N ILE A 202 0.30 2.85 -1.20
CA ILE A 202 -0.07 2.14 -2.42
C ILE A 202 1.00 2.44 -3.47
N VAL A 203 1.83 1.46 -3.81
CA VAL A 203 2.88 1.62 -4.83
C VAL A 203 2.30 1.41 -6.23
N GLY A 204 1.40 0.44 -6.36
CA GLY A 204 0.74 0.10 -7.61
C GLY A 204 -0.65 -0.47 -7.33
N PHE A 205 -1.61 -0.11 -8.18
CA PHE A 205 -2.95 -0.68 -8.12
C PHE A 205 -3.48 -0.88 -9.54
N ASP A 206 -3.65 -2.14 -9.92
CA ASP A 206 -4.39 -2.54 -11.11
C ASP A 206 -5.75 -3.12 -10.68
N PRO A 207 -6.89 -2.48 -11.02
CA PRO A 207 -8.22 -2.98 -10.66
C PRO A 207 -8.56 -4.38 -11.19
N GLU A 208 -7.84 -4.87 -12.20
CA GLU A 208 -7.99 -6.23 -12.73
C GLU A 208 -6.77 -7.11 -12.39
N GLY A 209 -5.82 -6.59 -11.60
CA GLY A 209 -4.51 -7.18 -11.37
C GLY A 209 -3.99 -6.96 -9.95
N ALA A 210 -2.67 -6.83 -9.84
CA ALA A 210 -2.01 -6.80 -8.56
C ALA A 210 -2.20 -5.45 -7.82
N LEU A 211 -2.28 -5.54 -6.50
CA LEU A 211 -2.10 -4.43 -5.57
C LEU A 211 -0.71 -4.54 -4.95
N GLU A 212 0.05 -3.46 -4.91
CA GLU A 212 1.37 -3.40 -4.30
C GLU A 212 1.39 -2.40 -3.16
N ILE A 213 1.74 -2.86 -1.96
CA ILE A 213 1.84 -2.05 -0.74
C ILE A 213 3.29 -2.03 -0.24
N SER A 214 3.73 -0.87 0.24
CA SER A 214 5.02 -0.70 0.92
C SER A 214 4.94 0.30 2.06
N GLY A 215 6.02 0.39 2.84
CA GLY A 215 6.12 1.31 3.97
C GLY A 215 5.04 1.08 5.03
N PHE A 216 4.47 -0.12 5.08
CA PHE A 216 3.41 -0.46 6.03
C PHE A 216 4.01 -0.50 7.44
N SER A 217 3.62 0.47 8.25
CA SER A 217 4.10 0.63 9.61
C SER A 217 2.92 0.90 10.52
N THR A 218 2.76 0.15 11.61
CA THR A 218 1.75 0.42 12.65
C THR A 218 2.08 -0.30 13.96
N THR A 219 1.47 0.18 15.04
CA THR A 219 1.38 -0.54 16.31
C THR A 219 -0.10 -0.80 16.60
N LEU A 220 -0.45 -2.05 16.81
CA LEU A 220 -1.81 -2.48 17.14
C LEU A 220 -2.07 -2.35 18.65
N ASN A 221 -3.34 -2.30 19.02
CA ASN A 221 -3.76 -2.03 20.40
C ASN A 221 -3.32 -3.11 21.43
N GLY A 222 -3.01 -4.33 21.00
CA GLY A 222 -2.46 -5.39 21.85
C GLY A 222 -0.93 -5.40 21.91
N GLY A 223 -0.27 -4.50 21.19
CA GLY A 223 1.17 -4.32 21.18
C GLY A 223 1.90 -5.06 20.06
N SER A 224 1.18 -5.72 19.15
CA SER A 224 1.76 -6.23 17.91
C SER A 224 2.23 -5.08 17.02
N THR A 225 3.37 -5.24 16.34
CA THR A 225 3.99 -4.16 15.55
C THR A 225 4.38 -4.61 14.15
N ILE A 226 4.25 -3.67 13.23
CA ILE A 226 4.72 -3.75 11.85
C ILE A 226 5.58 -2.50 11.64
N LEU A 227 6.83 -2.66 11.22
CA LEU A 227 7.78 -1.54 11.15
C LEU A 227 8.13 -1.11 9.73
N ASP A 228 8.06 -2.02 8.75
CA ASP A 228 8.36 -1.76 7.34
C ASP A 228 7.84 -2.92 6.47
N GLY A 229 6.52 -3.12 6.47
CA GLY A 229 5.86 -4.16 5.69
C GLY A 229 5.76 -3.77 4.21
N SER A 230 5.97 -4.75 3.34
CA SER A 230 5.68 -4.66 1.92
C SER A 230 5.20 -6.00 1.41
N PHE A 231 4.24 -5.98 0.48
CA PHE A 231 3.69 -7.17 -0.14
C PHE A 231 2.95 -6.83 -1.44
N THR A 232 2.78 -7.85 -2.28
CA THR A 232 1.91 -7.84 -3.45
C THR A 232 0.67 -8.69 -3.18
N ALA A 233 -0.52 -8.15 -3.40
CA ALA A 233 -1.78 -8.86 -3.20
C ALA A 233 -2.48 -9.18 -4.54
N CYS A 234 -3.03 -10.39 -4.65
CA CYS A 234 -3.82 -10.81 -5.81
C CYS A 234 -5.31 -10.45 -5.67
N PRO A 235 -5.99 -10.11 -6.77
CA PRO A 235 -7.43 -9.94 -6.76
C PRO A 235 -8.12 -11.30 -6.60
N CYS A 236 -9.07 -11.41 -5.68
CA CYS A 236 -9.99 -12.55 -5.60
C CYS A 236 -11.43 -12.07 -5.80
N ASP A 237 -12.31 -12.97 -6.26
CA ASP A 237 -13.73 -12.66 -6.48
C ASP A 237 -14.46 -12.18 -5.21
N ARG A 238 -13.99 -12.62 -4.04
CA ARG A 238 -14.50 -12.25 -2.72
C ARG A 238 -13.52 -12.66 -1.62
N ILE A 239 -13.51 -11.89 -0.56
CA ILE A 239 -12.96 -12.26 0.74
C ILE A 239 -14.19 -12.42 1.67
N PRO A 240 -14.39 -13.56 2.34
CA PRO A 240 -15.48 -13.69 3.31
C PRO A 240 -15.23 -12.78 4.51
N GLU A 241 -16.24 -11.99 4.90
CA GLU A 241 -16.33 -11.30 6.19
C GLU A 241 -16.54 -12.28 7.36
#